data_AF-A9E9L7-F1
#
_entry.id   AF-A9E9L7-F1
#
_cell.length_a   1.000
_cell.length_b   1.000
_cell.length_c   1.000
_cell.angle_alpha   90.00
_cell.angle_beta   90.00
_cell.angle_gamma   90.00
#
_symmetry.space_group_name_H-M   'P 1'
#
loop_
_entity.id
_entity.type
_entity.pdbx_description
1 polymer ?
#
loop_
_entity_poly.entity_id
_entity_poly.type
_entity_poly.pdbx_seq_one_letter_code
_entity_poly.pdbx_strand_id
1 'polypeptide(L)'
;MAQNNHKLFYITIGTFALTAIGVYFVYRLMKQSKKSARRITRKIDLSVFDSPDMPGSGNCMDRRLLMMLEQLEMRTGYPIFDWINSGARSEAHNRKVGGASRSSHKIPTCMAVDIGVPSTDIRNQLVYEARNIGFKRIGVGRTFVHLDTDENKSQYVAWGYPSGRRPDINPFV
;
A
#
# COMPACT_ATOMS: atom_id res chain seq x y z
N MET A 1 -27.12 43.47 -49.17
CA MET A 1 -27.33 42.17 -48.48
C MET A 1 -26.05 41.31 -48.35
N ALA A 2 -24.82 41.86 -48.50
CA ALA A 2 -23.58 41.07 -48.46
C ALA A 2 -22.84 41.07 -47.11
N GLN A 3 -23.12 42.03 -46.22
CA GLN A 3 -22.31 42.28 -45.01
C GLN A 3 -22.60 41.31 -43.84
N ASN A 4 -23.78 40.65 -43.82
CA ASN A 4 -24.18 39.73 -42.74
C ASN A 4 -23.58 38.33 -42.88
N ASN A 5 -23.26 37.89 -44.10
CA ASN A 5 -22.74 36.54 -44.35
C ASN A 5 -21.31 36.38 -43.84
N HIS A 6 -20.48 37.43 -43.95
CA HIS A 6 -19.12 37.42 -43.41
C HIS A 6 -19.12 37.37 -41.87
N LYS A 7 -20.01 38.12 -41.19
CA LYS A 7 -20.14 38.08 -39.73
C LYS A 7 -20.55 36.70 -39.23
N LEU A 8 -21.52 36.06 -39.88
CA LEU A 8 -21.94 34.70 -39.54
C LEU A 8 -20.81 33.69 -39.74
N PHE A 9 -20.04 33.82 -40.83
CA PHE A 9 -18.88 32.96 -41.11
C PHE A 9 -17.78 33.10 -40.03
N TYR A 10 -17.43 34.33 -39.62
CA TYR A 10 -16.47 34.55 -38.54
C TYR A 10 -16.96 34.03 -37.18
N ILE A 11 -18.25 34.16 -36.87
CA ILE A 11 -18.85 33.59 -35.66
C ILE A 11 -18.72 32.07 -35.68
N THR A 12 -19.04 31.42 -36.81
CA THR A 12 -18.94 29.96 -36.94
C THR A 12 -17.50 29.46 -36.79
N ILE A 13 -16.52 30.11 -37.42
CA ILE A 13 -15.10 29.78 -37.27
C ILE A 13 -14.64 29.99 -35.82
N GLY A 14 -15.05 31.09 -35.20
CA GLY A 14 -14.74 31.39 -33.79
C GLY A 14 -15.27 30.33 -32.83
N THR A 15 -16.53 29.91 -33.02
CA THR A 15 -17.13 28.84 -32.20
C THR A 15 -16.47 27.48 -32.43
N PHE A 16 -16.07 27.17 -33.67
CA PHE A 16 -15.38 25.91 -33.98
C PHE A 16 -13.96 25.88 -33.37
N ALA A 17 -13.25 27.00 -33.40
CA ALA A 17 -11.94 27.12 -32.75
C ALA A 17 -12.03 26.96 -31.22
N LEU A 18 -13.00 27.62 -30.58
CA LEU A 18 -13.18 27.52 -29.12
C LEU A 18 -13.56 26.10 -28.67
N THR A 19 -14.44 25.42 -29.41
CA THR A 19 -14.83 24.03 -29.12
C THR A 19 -13.66 23.06 -29.33
N ALA A 20 -12.89 23.21 -30.42
CA ALA A 20 -11.70 22.39 -30.66
C ALA A 20 -10.63 22.57 -29.57
N ILE A 21 -10.38 23.80 -29.11
CA ILE A 21 -9.45 24.09 -28.01
C ILE A 21 -9.93 23.44 -26.71
N GLY A 22 -11.23 23.56 -26.38
CA GLY A 22 -11.82 22.93 -25.21
C GLY A 22 -11.67 21.41 -25.23
N VAL A 23 -11.99 20.77 -26.36
CA VAL A 23 -11.83 19.31 -26.55
C VAL A 23 -10.37 18.89 -26.42
N TYR A 24 -9.44 19.65 -27.02
CA TYR A 24 -8.01 19.39 -26.90
C TYR A 24 -7.52 19.49 -25.44
N PHE A 25 -8.01 20.49 -24.69
CA PHE A 25 -7.64 20.67 -23.30
C PHE A 25 -8.16 19.52 -22.42
N VAL A 26 -9.42 19.12 -22.61
CA VAL A 26 -10.02 17.94 -21.94
C VAL A 26 -9.24 16.66 -22.30
N TYR A 27 -8.94 16.44 -23.57
CA TYR A 27 -8.12 15.31 -24.03
C TYR A 27 -6.74 15.30 -23.34
N ARG A 28 -6.10 16.47 -23.22
CA ARG A 28 -4.79 16.60 -22.57
C ARG A 28 -4.86 16.28 -21.08
N LEU A 29 -5.89 16.75 -20.37
CA LEU A 29 -6.13 16.44 -18.96
C LEU A 29 -6.37 14.93 -18.75
N MET A 30 -7.18 14.30 -19.61
CA MET A 30 -7.41 12.85 -19.57
C MET A 30 -6.13 12.05 -19.84
N LYS A 31 -5.31 12.50 -20.79
CA LYS A 31 -4.02 11.85 -21.13
C LYS A 31 -3.00 11.99 -19.99
N GLN A 32 -2.96 13.12 -19.30
CA GLN A 32 -2.11 13.29 -18.11
C GLN A 32 -2.53 12.39 -16.95
N SER A 33 -3.83 12.28 -16.67
CA SER A 33 -4.38 11.33 -15.70
C SER A 33 -3.96 9.88 -16.01
N LYS A 34 -4.07 9.46 -17.28
CA LYS A 34 -3.62 8.12 -17.72
C LYS A 34 -2.10 7.91 -17.63
N LYS A 35 -1.29 8.95 -17.87
CA LYS A 35 0.18 8.86 -17.77
C LYS A 35 0.63 8.74 -16.30
N SER A 36 -0.03 9.43 -15.37
CA SER A 36 0.18 9.25 -13.92
C SER A 36 -0.28 7.87 -13.44
N ALA A 37 -1.27 7.27 -14.11
CA ALA A 37 -1.76 5.92 -13.81
C ALA A 37 -0.89 4.78 -14.39
N ARG A 38 0.22 5.08 -15.07
CA ARG A 38 1.17 4.04 -15.53
C ARG A 38 1.93 3.52 -14.32
N ARG A 39 1.29 2.59 -13.60
CA ARG A 39 1.87 1.78 -12.53
C ARG A 39 3.11 1.10 -13.11
N ILE A 40 4.29 1.59 -12.76
CA ILE A 40 5.53 0.83 -12.95
C ILE A 40 5.35 -0.38 -12.05
N THR A 41 4.97 -1.53 -12.61
CA THR A 41 4.94 -2.79 -11.88
C THR A 41 6.40 -3.17 -11.63
N ARG A 42 6.99 -2.60 -10.58
CA ARG A 42 8.27 -3.06 -10.06
C ARG A 42 8.08 -4.54 -9.75
N LYS A 43 8.94 -5.39 -10.32
CA LYS A 43 8.95 -6.80 -9.96
C LYS A 43 9.34 -6.88 -8.47
N ILE A 44 8.38 -7.23 -7.62
CA ILE A 44 8.64 -7.47 -6.20
C ILE A 44 9.44 -8.77 -6.10
N ASP A 45 10.57 -8.74 -5.41
CA ASP A 45 11.29 -9.94 -5.02
C ASP A 45 10.54 -10.59 -3.86
N LEU A 46 10.00 -11.79 -4.08
CA LEU A 46 9.22 -12.49 -3.05
C LEU A 46 10.10 -13.21 -2.03
N SER A 47 11.40 -13.39 -2.30
CA SER A 47 12.31 -14.06 -1.38
C SER A 47 12.52 -13.26 -0.08
N VAL A 48 12.32 -11.94 -0.10
CA VAL A 48 12.36 -11.09 1.11
C VAL A 48 11.28 -11.46 2.13
N PHE A 49 10.25 -12.21 1.72
CA PHE A 49 9.18 -12.68 2.59
C PHE A 49 9.36 -14.14 3.02
N ASP A 50 10.42 -14.82 2.61
CA ASP A 50 10.63 -16.22 2.95
C ASP A 50 10.73 -16.41 4.48
N SER A 51 10.13 -17.48 4.97
CA SER A 51 10.48 -18.04 6.28
C SER A 51 11.95 -18.46 6.23
N PRO A 52 12.78 -18.10 7.23
CA PRO A 52 14.22 -18.41 7.21
C PRO A 52 14.56 -19.90 7.09
N ASP A 53 13.64 -20.77 7.46
CA ASP A 53 13.75 -22.23 7.41
C ASP A 53 13.02 -22.86 6.20
N MET A 54 12.48 -22.05 5.28
CA MET A 54 11.74 -22.52 4.12
C MET A 54 11.89 -21.56 2.92
N PRO A 55 13.03 -21.60 2.20
CA PRO A 55 13.22 -20.79 1.00
C PRO A 55 12.11 -21.00 -0.04
N GLY A 56 11.67 -19.92 -0.69
CA GLY A 56 10.56 -19.90 -1.64
C GLY A 56 9.17 -19.84 -1.00
N SER A 57 9.06 -19.83 0.34
CA SER A 57 7.77 -19.71 1.03
C SER A 57 7.09 -18.36 0.84
N GLY A 58 7.82 -17.29 0.54
CA GLY A 58 7.28 -15.97 0.23
C GLY A 58 6.36 -15.95 -1.00
N ASN A 59 6.35 -17.01 -1.82
CA ASN A 59 5.37 -17.17 -2.89
C ASN A 59 3.92 -17.31 -2.40
N CYS A 60 3.70 -17.61 -1.10
CA CYS A 60 2.35 -17.68 -0.53
C CYS A 60 1.76 -16.32 -0.16
N MET A 61 2.55 -15.23 -0.17
CA MET A 61 2.11 -13.93 0.33
C MET A 61 0.83 -13.45 -0.35
N ASP A 62 -0.14 -13.02 0.46
CA ASP A 62 -1.43 -12.57 -0.01
C ASP A 62 -1.31 -11.39 -0.99
N ARG A 63 -2.01 -11.46 -2.12
CA ARG A 63 -1.92 -10.45 -3.18
C ARG A 63 -2.40 -9.08 -2.70
N ARG A 64 -3.42 -9.02 -1.84
CA ARG A 64 -3.92 -7.75 -1.29
C ARG A 64 -2.90 -7.15 -0.33
N LEU A 65 -2.29 -7.95 0.53
CA LEU A 65 -1.17 -7.51 1.38
C LEU A 65 -0.05 -6.88 0.53
N LEU A 66 0.41 -7.57 -0.52
CA LEU A 66 1.47 -7.03 -1.41
C LEU A 66 1.07 -5.70 -2.05
N MET A 67 -0.18 -5.57 -2.54
CA MET A 67 -0.68 -4.32 -3.12
C MET A 67 -0.79 -3.18 -2.11
N MET A 68 -1.05 -3.49 -0.83
CA MET A 68 -1.10 -2.49 0.24
C MET A 68 0.31 -2.07 0.68
N LEU A 69 1.28 -2.98 0.66
CA LEU A 69 2.69 -2.67 0.93
C LEU A 69 3.30 -1.79 -0.17
N GLU A 70 3.01 -2.06 -1.45
CA GLU A 70 3.38 -1.15 -2.55
C GLU A 70 2.82 0.26 -2.32
N GLN A 71 1.54 0.37 -1.93
CA GLN A 71 0.93 1.67 -1.64
C GLN A 71 1.58 2.36 -0.43
N LEU A 72 2.01 1.59 0.58
CA LEU A 72 2.71 2.10 1.75
C LEU A 72 4.08 2.67 1.38
N GLU A 73 4.85 1.96 0.57
CA GLU A 73 6.12 2.42 0.01
C GLU A 73 5.92 3.70 -0.82
N MET A 74 4.94 3.71 -1.72
CA MET A 74 4.64 4.87 -2.56
C MET A 74 4.22 6.10 -1.75
N ARG A 75 3.42 5.93 -0.68
CA ARG A 75 2.93 7.04 0.14
C ARG A 75 3.98 7.60 1.09
N THR A 76 4.79 6.73 1.67
CA THR A 76 5.79 7.14 2.67
C THR A 76 7.12 7.53 2.05
N GLY A 77 7.44 7.00 0.87
CA GLY A 77 8.76 7.11 0.25
C GLY A 77 9.83 6.25 0.92
N TYR A 78 9.47 5.42 1.90
CA TYR A 78 10.40 4.51 2.58
C TYR A 78 10.58 3.19 1.81
N PRO A 79 11.76 2.57 1.88
CA PRO A 79 12.03 1.29 1.21
C PRO A 79 11.41 0.12 2.00
N ILE A 80 10.08 -0.01 1.97
CA ILE A 80 9.32 -0.98 2.75
C ILE A 80 9.79 -2.41 2.46
N PHE A 81 10.00 -2.75 1.19
CA PHE A 81 10.40 -4.11 0.82
C PHE A 81 11.81 -4.48 1.29
N ASP A 82 12.71 -3.50 1.43
CA ASP A 82 14.06 -3.71 1.95
C ASP A 82 14.07 -3.81 3.49
N TRP A 83 12.99 -3.39 4.14
CA TRP A 83 12.80 -3.42 5.59
C TRP A 83 11.96 -4.59 6.08
N ILE A 84 11.62 -5.56 5.22
CA ILE A 84 10.91 -6.76 5.66
C ILE A 84 11.80 -7.60 6.57
N ASN A 85 11.44 -7.69 7.84
CA ASN A 85 12.11 -8.54 8.82
C ASN A 85 11.50 -9.95 8.87
N SER A 86 10.20 -10.07 8.57
CA SER A 86 9.51 -11.36 8.57
C SER A 86 8.25 -11.33 7.71
N GLY A 87 8.14 -12.26 6.76
CA GLY A 87 6.94 -12.50 5.94
C GLY A 87 6.26 -13.82 6.30
N ALA A 88 6.28 -14.78 5.39
CA ALA A 88 5.78 -16.13 5.61
C ALA A 88 6.52 -16.82 6.76
N ARG A 89 5.82 -17.69 7.49
CA ARG A 89 6.41 -18.53 8.54
C ARG A 89 5.99 -19.97 8.38
N SER A 90 6.96 -20.87 8.44
CA SER A 90 6.69 -22.28 8.73
C SER A 90 6.10 -22.41 10.14
N GLU A 91 5.44 -23.53 10.42
CA GLU A 91 4.97 -23.84 11.78
C GLU A 91 6.14 -23.91 12.78
N ALA A 92 7.30 -24.42 12.36
CA ALA A 92 8.48 -24.53 13.22
C ALA A 92 9.07 -23.15 13.55
N HIS A 93 9.25 -22.29 12.55
CA HIS A 93 9.74 -20.93 12.74
C HIS A 93 8.77 -20.10 13.56
N ASN A 94 7.45 -20.18 13.30
CA ASN A 94 6.46 -19.46 14.09
C ASN A 94 6.52 -19.84 15.58
N ARG A 95 6.66 -21.13 15.92
CA ARG A 95 6.88 -21.55 17.32
C ARG A 95 8.20 -21.05 17.88
N LYS A 96 9.29 -21.13 17.11
CA LYS A 96 10.64 -20.69 17.53
C LYS A 96 10.66 -19.23 17.94
N VAL A 97 9.93 -18.36 17.24
CA VAL A 97 9.85 -16.92 17.55
C VAL A 97 8.75 -16.57 18.55
N GLY A 98 8.07 -17.55 19.14
CA GLY A 98 6.97 -17.33 20.07
C GLY A 98 5.70 -16.75 19.44
N GLY A 99 5.50 -16.98 18.14
CA GLY A 99 4.32 -16.52 17.41
C GLY A 99 3.04 -17.19 17.89
N ALA A 100 1.91 -16.47 17.78
CA ALA A 100 0.61 -16.99 18.17
C ALA A 100 0.23 -18.25 17.38
N SER A 101 -0.53 -19.16 18.00
CA SER A 101 -0.98 -20.41 17.38
C SER A 101 -1.78 -20.17 16.10
N ARG A 102 -2.58 -19.10 16.04
CA ARG A 102 -3.34 -18.65 14.86
C ARG A 102 -2.70 -17.42 14.19
N SER A 103 -1.38 -17.30 14.18
CA SER A 103 -0.65 -16.19 13.54
C SER A 103 -0.95 -16.05 12.04
N SER A 104 -1.14 -14.83 11.55
CA SER A 104 -1.39 -14.52 10.13
C SER A 104 -0.15 -14.70 9.23
N HIS A 105 1.05 -14.78 9.83
CA HIS A 105 2.28 -15.07 9.09
C HIS A 105 2.36 -16.51 8.59
N LYS A 106 1.65 -17.45 9.24
CA LYS A 106 1.83 -18.87 8.98
C LYS A 106 1.35 -19.24 7.59
N ILE A 107 2.02 -20.19 6.96
CA ILE A 107 1.56 -20.85 5.74
C ILE A 107 0.36 -21.75 6.11
N PRO A 108 -0.76 -21.75 5.36
CA PRO A 108 -0.98 -21.07 4.07
C PRO A 108 -1.65 -19.69 4.17
N THR A 109 -1.79 -19.10 5.36
CA THR A 109 -2.46 -17.79 5.55
C THR A 109 -1.68 -16.65 4.90
N CYS A 110 -0.40 -16.45 5.26
CA CYS A 110 0.51 -15.49 4.64
C CYS A 110 -0.07 -14.06 4.43
N MET A 111 -0.84 -13.58 5.42
CA MET A 111 -1.54 -12.29 5.41
C MET A 111 -0.94 -11.29 6.40
N ALA A 112 0.29 -11.51 6.87
CA ALA A 112 0.98 -10.55 7.71
C ALA A 112 2.46 -10.40 7.40
N VAL A 113 3.00 -9.24 7.75
CA VAL A 113 4.41 -8.91 7.63
C VAL A 113 4.87 -8.10 8.83
N ASP A 114 6.13 -8.29 9.24
CA ASP A 114 6.81 -7.44 10.20
C ASP A 114 7.86 -6.61 9.44
N ILE A 115 7.70 -5.28 9.50
CA ILE A 115 8.59 -4.30 8.86
C ILE A 115 9.51 -3.72 9.94
N GLY A 116 10.81 -3.91 9.80
CA GLY A 116 11.82 -3.26 10.63
C GLY A 116 11.82 -1.75 10.44
N VAL A 117 11.97 -1.00 11.52
CA VAL A 117 11.97 0.47 11.45
C VAL A 117 13.19 1.03 12.20
N PRO A 118 13.92 1.99 11.61
CA PRO A 118 15.17 2.50 12.18
C PRO A 118 14.96 3.52 13.30
N SER A 119 13.77 4.10 13.44
CA SER A 119 13.45 5.06 14.50
C SER A 119 11.98 5.03 14.91
N THR A 120 11.69 5.56 16.10
CA THR A 120 10.33 5.73 16.63
C THR A 120 9.48 6.66 15.76
N ASP A 121 10.06 7.72 15.19
CA ASP A 121 9.32 8.65 14.34
C ASP A 121 8.86 7.99 13.05
N ILE A 122 9.75 7.24 12.39
CA ILE A 122 9.44 6.47 11.18
C ILE A 122 8.39 5.39 11.49
N ARG A 123 8.52 4.71 12.64
CA ARG A 123 7.52 3.75 13.10
C ARG A 123 6.14 4.39 13.22
N ASN A 124 6.04 5.52 13.91
CA ASN A 124 4.77 6.18 14.16
C ASN A 124 4.14 6.68 12.85
N GLN A 125 4.94 7.21 11.93
CA GLN A 125 4.50 7.59 10.59
C GLN A 125 3.98 6.38 9.79
N LEU A 126 4.70 5.25 9.81
CA LEU A 126 4.27 4.01 9.16
C LEU A 126 2.94 3.49 9.71
N VAL A 127 2.74 3.55 11.03
CA VAL A 127 1.49 3.14 11.68
C VAL A 127 0.30 3.99 11.18
N TYR A 128 0.46 5.31 11.11
CA TYR A 128 -0.60 6.19 10.60
C TYR A 128 -0.89 5.98 9.12
N GLU A 129 0.15 5.89 8.27
CA GLU A 129 -0.04 5.67 6.84
C GLU A 129 -0.61 4.29 6.53
N ALA A 130 -0.19 3.24 7.25
CA ALA A 130 -0.78 1.92 7.12
C ALA A 130 -2.29 1.95 7.42
N ARG A 131 -2.70 2.62 8.49
CA ARG A 131 -4.13 2.82 8.79
C ARG A 131 -4.85 3.57 7.67
N ASN A 132 -4.25 4.64 7.12
CA ASN A 132 -4.85 5.43 6.04
C ASN A 132 -4.98 4.65 4.72
N ILE A 133 -4.10 3.68 4.46
CA ILE A 133 -4.21 2.76 3.32
C ILE A 133 -5.30 1.71 3.53
N GLY A 134 -5.62 1.40 4.79
CA GLY A 134 -6.68 0.49 5.16
C GLY A 134 -6.23 -0.78 5.88
N PHE A 135 -5.01 -0.81 6.41
CA PHE A 135 -4.64 -1.85 7.38
C PHE A 135 -5.49 -1.70 8.64
N LYS A 136 -6.10 -2.80 9.08
CA LYS A 136 -7.04 -2.82 10.22
C LYS A 136 -6.49 -3.56 11.43
N ARG A 137 -5.33 -4.20 11.30
CA ARG A 137 -4.69 -4.98 12.34
C ARG A 137 -3.22 -4.59 12.36
N ILE A 138 -2.82 -3.82 13.37
CA ILE A 138 -1.50 -3.19 13.42
C ILE A 138 -0.85 -3.48 14.77
N GLY A 139 0.24 -4.25 14.76
CA GLY A 139 1.07 -4.42 15.94
C GLY A 139 2.21 -3.40 15.96
N VAL A 140 2.46 -2.78 17.11
CA VAL A 140 3.46 -1.72 17.27
C VAL A 140 4.58 -2.22 18.17
N GLY A 141 5.69 -2.63 17.55
CA GLY A 141 6.92 -2.98 18.25
C GLY A 141 7.78 -1.75 18.55
N ARG A 142 8.83 -1.92 19.36
CA ARG A 142 9.80 -0.83 19.57
C ARG A 142 10.62 -0.54 18.32
N THR A 143 10.94 -1.58 17.56
CA THR A 143 11.84 -1.54 16.39
C THR A 143 11.21 -2.12 15.12
N PHE A 144 9.90 -2.38 15.14
CA PHE A 144 9.17 -2.91 13.98
C PHE A 144 7.69 -2.55 14.03
N VAL A 145 7.02 -2.63 12.88
CA VAL A 145 5.56 -2.55 12.73
C VAL A 145 5.06 -3.86 12.12
N HIS A 146 4.09 -4.48 12.77
CA HIS A 146 3.37 -5.64 12.27
C HIS A 146 2.13 -5.17 11.52
N LEU A 147 1.97 -5.57 10.26
CA LEU A 147 0.81 -5.27 9.43
C LEU A 147 0.12 -6.57 9.02
N ASP A 148 -1.20 -6.62 9.22
CA ASP A 148 -2.01 -7.82 9.06
C ASP A 148 -3.31 -7.51 8.29
N THR A 149 -3.59 -8.28 7.24
CA THR A 149 -4.78 -8.15 6.38
C THR A 149 -5.78 -9.29 6.56
N ASP A 150 -5.60 -10.16 7.57
CA ASP A 150 -6.50 -11.29 7.82
C ASP A 150 -7.89 -10.79 8.28
N GLU A 151 -8.88 -10.92 7.39
CA GLU A 151 -10.26 -10.50 7.63
C GLU A 151 -11.04 -11.47 8.53
N ASN A 152 -10.50 -12.67 8.80
CA ASN A 152 -11.13 -13.67 9.68
C ASN A 152 -10.81 -13.44 11.16
N LYS A 153 -10.11 -12.34 11.49
CA LYS A 153 -9.74 -11.94 12.85
C LYS A 153 -10.40 -10.61 13.22
N SER A 154 -10.29 -10.21 14.49
CA SER A 154 -10.80 -8.92 14.95
C SER A 154 -10.21 -7.77 14.13
N GLN A 155 -11.05 -6.85 13.66
CA GLN A 155 -10.64 -5.70 12.85
C GLN A 155 -10.54 -4.43 13.69
N TYR A 156 -9.82 -3.43 13.19
CA TYR A 156 -9.60 -2.12 13.84
C TYR A 156 -8.94 -2.25 15.22
N VAL A 157 -7.90 -3.08 15.29
CA VAL A 157 -7.17 -3.37 16.52
C VAL A 157 -5.70 -3.00 16.40
N ALA A 158 -5.17 -2.41 17.47
CA ALA A 158 -3.74 -2.18 17.64
C ALA A 158 -3.25 -2.78 18.96
N TRP A 159 -2.05 -3.39 18.95
CA TRP A 159 -1.44 -4.00 20.14
C TRP A 159 0.06 -3.72 20.19
N GLY A 160 0.64 -3.72 21.39
CA GLY A 160 2.06 -3.55 21.61
C GLY A 160 2.81 -4.87 21.72
N TYR A 161 4.14 -4.78 21.71
CA TYR A 161 5.04 -5.91 21.99
C TYR A 161 5.90 -5.67 23.24
N PRO A 162 6.23 -6.71 24.02
CA PRO A 162 5.74 -8.10 23.93
C PRO A 162 4.21 -8.23 24.11
N SER A 163 3.67 -9.40 23.75
CA SER A 163 2.21 -9.66 23.77
C SER A 163 1.57 -9.25 25.10
N GLY A 164 0.40 -8.64 25.02
CA GLY A 164 -0.34 -8.11 26.18
C GLY A 164 -0.01 -6.67 26.55
N ARG A 165 0.99 -6.03 25.91
CA ARG A 165 1.23 -4.60 26.08
C ARG A 165 0.29 -3.74 25.23
N ARG A 166 0.01 -2.54 25.73
CA ARG A 166 -0.61 -1.47 24.92
C ARG A 166 0.40 -0.99 23.88
N PRO A 167 -0.04 -0.63 22.66
CA PRO A 167 0.85 -0.04 21.68
C PRO A 167 1.24 1.37 22.12
N ASP A 168 2.45 1.80 21.78
CA ASP A 168 2.90 3.19 22.02
C ASP A 168 2.04 4.21 21.25
N ILE A 169 1.41 3.77 20.17
CA ILE A 169 0.53 4.54 19.31
C ILE A 169 -0.62 3.67 18.82
N ASN A 170 -1.86 4.16 18.91
CA ASN A 170 -3.04 3.46 18.41
C ASN A 170 -3.73 4.33 17.36
N PRO A 171 -3.70 3.98 16.06
CA PRO A 171 -4.26 4.80 14.99
C PRO A 171 -5.79 4.67 14.82
N PHE A 172 -6.45 3.93 15.73
CA PHE A 172 -7.90 3.68 15.70
C PHE A 172 -8.67 4.40 16.81
N VAL A 173 -8.01 5.21 17.64
CA VAL A 173 -8.60 5.98 18.74
C VAL A 173 -8.18 7.44 18.71
#